data_AF-H2C1K6-F1
#
_entry.id   AF-H2C1K6-F1
#
_cell.length_a   1.000
_cell.length_b   1.000
_cell.length_c   1.000
_cell.angle_alpha   90.00
_cell.angle_beta   90.00
_cell.angle_gamma   90.00
#
_symmetry.space_group_name_H-M   'P 1'
#
loop_
_entity.id
_entity.type
_entity.pdbx_description
1 polymer ?
#
loop_
_entity_poly.entity_id
_entity_poly.type
_entity_poly.pdbx_seq_one_letter_code
_entity_poly.pdbx_strand_id
1 'polypeptide(L)' 'MKIVTLKVKDEYYNIAEEMVRLGLAKSKNEAFNMILSYGIGKVREDIQRKKRVEELTQRWLKEGLPFKLPTSLDVISERE' A
#
# COMPACT_ATOMS: atom_id res chain seq x y z
N MET A 1 -8.68 -11.15 18.13
CA MET A 1 -7.40 -10.58 17.63
C MET A 1 -6.39 -11.69 17.48
N LYS A 2 -5.46 -11.58 16.53
CA LYS A 2 -4.30 -12.48 16.43
C LYS A 2 -3.14 -11.87 17.22
N ILE A 3 -2.36 -12.71 17.89
CA ILE A 3 -1.15 -12.28 18.60
C ILE A 3 0.03 -12.52 17.68
N VAL A 4 0.86 -11.48 17.51
CA VAL A 4 2.08 -11.53 16.71
C VAL A 4 3.23 -10.94 17.52
N THR A 5 4.42 -11.49 17.36
CA THR A 5 5.64 -10.93 17.94
C THR A 5 6.32 -10.08 16.87
N LEU A 6 6.57 -8.80 17.17
CA LEU A 6 7.19 -7.86 16.24
C LEU A 6 8.54 -7.38 16.80
N LYS A 7 9.59 -7.44 15.98
CA LYS A 7 10.83 -6.71 16.25
C LYS A 7 10.67 -5.27 15.76
N VAL A 8 10.89 -4.32 16.65
CA VAL A 8 10.77 -2.89 16.37
C VAL A 8 12.07 -2.18 16.70
N LYS A 9 12.27 -0.99 16.15
CA LYS A 9 13.34 -0.08 16.57
C LYS A 9 13.02 0.48 17.95
N ASP A 10 14.06 0.81 18.71
CA ASP A 10 13.93 1.42 20.04
C ASP A 10 13.10 2.71 20.00
N GLU A 11 13.26 3.52 18.96
CA GLU A 11 12.46 4.73 18.71
C GLU A 11 10.95 4.45 18.78
N TYR A 12 10.47 3.40 18.11
CA TYR A 12 9.05 3.08 18.05
C TYR A 12 8.56 2.53 19.40
N TYR A 13 9.42 1.81 20.10
CA TYR A 13 9.14 1.32 21.44
C TYR A 13 9.00 2.46 22.43
N ASN A 14 9.90 3.43 22.39
CA ASN A 14 9.87 4.62 23.26
C ASN A 14 8.62 5.46 23.03
N ILE A 15 8.21 5.64 21.77
CA ILE A 15 6.94 6.31 21.44
C ILE A 15 5.76 5.54 22.07
N ALA A 16 5.71 4.22 21.93
CA ALA A 16 4.64 3.41 22.51
C ALA A 16 4.63 3.47 24.05
N GLU A 17 5.80 3.53 24.70
CA GLU A 17 5.89 3.75 26.15
C GLU A 17 5.38 5.13 26.55
N GLU A 18 5.75 6.17 25.81
CA GLU A 18 5.29 7.53 26.09
C GLU A 18 3.78 7.68 25.91
N MET A 19 3.20 7.02 24.90
CA MET A 19 1.74 6.95 24.73
C MET A 19 1.05 6.35 25.96
N VAL A 20 1.63 5.31 26.57
CA VAL A 20 1.09 4.70 27.80
C VAL A 20 1.28 5.64 28.99
N ARG A 21 2.47 6.23 29.14
CA ARG A 21 2.81 7.17 30.21
C ARG A 21 1.88 8.39 30.23
N LEU A 22 1.51 8.89 29.05
CA LEU A 22 0.61 10.04 28.89
C LEU A 22 -0.88 9.66 28.91
N GLY A 23 -1.21 8.38 29.06
CA GLY A 23 -2.60 7.90 29.10
C GLY A 23 -3.31 7.88 27.74
N LEU A 24 -2.58 8.02 26.64
CA LEU A 24 -3.12 7.90 25.27
C LEU A 24 -3.48 6.45 24.93
N ALA A 25 -2.85 5.48 25.59
CA ALA A 25 -3.14 4.05 25.48
C ALA A 25 -3.08 3.37 26.86
N LYS A 26 -3.88 2.33 27.08
CA LYS A 26 -3.91 1.57 28.34
C LYS A 26 -2.78 0.55 28.45
N SER A 27 -2.16 0.19 27.32
CA SER A 27 -1.06 -0.78 27.26
C SER A 27 -0.16 -0.54 26.04
N LYS A 28 1.05 -1.10 26.05
CA LYS A 28 1.96 -1.04 24.88
C LYS A 28 1.33 -1.70 23.64
N ASN A 29 0.58 -2.79 23.84
CA ASN A 29 -0.12 -3.45 22.73
C ASN A 29 -1.16 -2.54 22.08
N GLU A 30 -1.92 -1.80 22.89
CA GLU A 30 -2.88 -0.83 22.39
C GLU A 30 -2.16 0.32 21.68
N ALA A 31 -1.07 0.85 22.26
CA ALA A 31 -0.26 1.89 21.62
C ALA A 31 0.26 1.46 20.24
N PHE A 32 0.84 0.26 20.13
CA PHE A 32 1.30 -0.26 18.84
C PHE A 32 0.16 -0.47 17.84
N ASN A 33 -1.00 -0.94 18.30
CA ASN A 33 -2.17 -1.05 17.42
C ASN A 33 -2.65 0.31 16.91
N MET A 34 -2.60 1.35 17.75
CA MET A 34 -2.92 2.73 17.34
C MET A 34 -1.92 3.25 16.31
N ILE A 35 -0.62 3.07 16.56
CA ILE A 35 0.45 3.43 15.62
C ILE A 35 0.24 2.76 14.26
N LEU A 36 -0.03 1.45 14.26
CA LEU A 36 -0.30 0.69 13.03
C LEU A 36 -1.58 1.17 12.33
N SER A 37 -2.62 1.53 13.10
CA SER A 37 -3.87 2.04 12.56
C SER A 37 -3.70 3.38 11.85
N TYR A 38 -2.79 4.24 12.31
CA TYR A 38 -2.47 5.48 11.60
C TYR A 38 -1.80 5.23 10.24
N GLY A 39 -1.04 4.13 10.09
CA GLY A 39 -0.38 3.78 8.83
C GLY A 39 -1.21 2.93 7.86
N ILE A 40 -2.28 2.28 8.34
CA ILE A 40 -2.96 1.21 7.57
C ILE A 40 -3.63 1.70 6.29
N GLY A 41 -4.06 2.96 6.25
CA GLY A 41 -4.73 3.55 5.08
C GLY A 41 -3.84 3.52 3.84
N LYS A 42 -2.63 4.05 3.96
CA LYS A 42 -1.65 4.07 2.86
C LYS A 42 -1.26 2.67 2.40
N VAL A 43 -1.03 1.76 3.35
CA VAL A 43 -0.69 0.36 3.03
C VAL A 43 -1.82 -0.31 2.24
N ARG A 44 -3.08 -0.04 2.59
CA ARG A 44 -4.25 -0.56 1.85
C ARG A 44 -4.30 -0.04 0.43
N GLU A 45 -4.05 1.26 0.22
CA GLU A 45 -3.99 1.87 -1.12
C GLU A 45 -2.89 1.25 -1.98
N ASP A 46 -1.69 1.06 -1.42
CA ASP A 46 -0.57 0.46 -2.13
C ASP A 46 -0.86 -0.99 -2.55
N ILE A 47 -1.50 -1.77 -1.67
CA ILE A 47 -1.95 -3.14 -1.98
C ILE A 47 -2.96 -3.12 -3.13
N GLN A 48 -3.95 -2.23 -3.10
CA GLN A 48 -4.97 -2.12 -4.16
C GLN A 48 -4.34 -1.74 -5.50
N ARG A 49 -3.40 -0.79 -5.51
CA ARG A 49 -2.66 -0.42 -6.71
C ARG A 49 -1.90 -1.62 -7.28
N LYS A 50 -1.22 -2.40 -6.46
CA LYS A 50 -0.48 -3.59 -6.90
C LYS A 50 -1.41 -4.67 -7.46
N LYS A 51 -2.54 -4.94 -6.80
CA LYS A 51 -3.56 -5.86 -7.31
C LYS A 51 -4.08 -5.45 -8.68
N ARG A 52 -4.33 -4.15 -8.89
CA ARG A 52 -4.80 -3.63 -10.18
C ARG A 52 -3.77 -3.82 -11.29
N VAL A 53 -2.48 -3.60 -11.00
CA VAL A 53 -1.40 -3.85 -11.96
C VAL A 53 -1.32 -5.34 -12.32
N GLU A 54 -1.42 -6.21 -11.33
CA GLU A 54 -1.43 -7.67 -11.54
C GLU A 54 -2.62 -8.09 -12.43
N GLU A 55 -3.82 -7.59 -12.14
CA GLU A 55 -5.02 -7.85 -12.95
C GLU A 55 -4.85 -7.40 -14.40
N LEU A 56 -4.37 -6.18 -14.62
CA LEU A 56 -4.12 -5.64 -15.97
C LEU A 56 -3.07 -6.45 -16.72
N THR A 57 -2.01 -6.87 -16.03
CA THR A 57 -0.95 -7.70 -16.61
C THR A 57 -1.51 -9.06 -17.04
N GLN A 58 -2.31 -9.70 -16.18
CA GLN A 58 -2.95 -10.97 -16.48
C GLN A 58 -3.94 -10.85 -17.64
N ARG A 59 -4.71 -9.76 -17.70
CA ARG A 59 -5.59 -9.48 -18.85
C ARG A 59 -4.80 -9.30 -20.14
N TRP A 60 -3.74 -8.51 -20.12
CA TRP A 60 -2.88 -8.31 -21.29
C TRP A 60 -2.25 -9.62 -21.78
N LEU A 61 -1.75 -10.48 -20.88
CA LEU A 61 -1.18 -11.77 -21.24
C LEU A 61 -2.21 -12.73 -21.86
N LYS A 62 -3.49 -12.63 -21.48
CA LYS A 62 -4.56 -13.49 -21.99
C LYS A 62 -5.22 -12.95 -23.26
N GLU A 63 -5.53 -11.66 -23.28
CA GLU A 63 -6.36 -11.01 -24.30
C GLU A 63 -5.52 -10.24 -25.33
N GLY A 64 -4.22 -10.06 -25.07
CA GLY A 64 -3.36 -9.17 -25.86
C GLY A 64 -3.65 -7.70 -25.56
N LEU A 65 -3.23 -6.81 -26.46
CA LEU A 65 -3.49 -5.38 -26.30
C LEU A 65 -4.99 -5.08 -26.49
N PRO A 66 -5.61 -4.28 -25.60
CA PRO A 66 -7.04 -3.98 -25.69
C PRO A 66 -7.41 -3.04 -26.85
N PHE A 67 -6.42 -2.56 -27.60
CA PHE A 67 -6.60 -1.70 -28.77
C PHE A 67 -5.52 -1.99 -29.81
N LYS A 68 -5.83 -1.64 -31.06
CA LYS A 68 -4.87 -1.70 -32.16
C LYS A 68 -3.86 -0.55 -31.97
N LEU A 69 -2.57 -0.88 -31.90
CA LEU A 69 -1.55 0.15 -31.82
C LEU A 69 -1.55 0.96 -33.12
N PRO A 70 -1.47 2.31 -33.04
CA PRO A 70 -1.28 3.12 -34.22
C PRO A 70 0.04 2.74 -34.88
N THR A 71 0.04 2.67 -36.21
CA THR A 71 1.24 2.50 -36.99
C THR A 71 2.01 3.81 -37.10
N SER A 72 3.28 3.75 -37.49
CA SER A 72 4.08 4.95 -37.72
C SER A 72 3.44 5.92 -38.73
N LEU A 73 2.66 5.40 -39.68
CA LEU A 73 1.93 6.21 -40.67
C LEU A 73 0.76 6.97 -40.03
N ASP A 74 0.00 6.33 -39.15
CA ASP A 74 -1.16 6.96 -38.47
C ASP A 74 -0.73 8.18 -37.63
N VAL A 75 0.46 8.10 -37.01
CA VAL A 75 1.03 9.19 -36.20
C VAL A 75 1.55 10.36 -37.05
N ILE A 76 1.99 10.09 -38.28
CA ILE A 76 2.50 11.13 -39.19
C ILE A 76 1.33 11.93 -39.77
N SER A 77 0.22 11.28 -40.12
CA SER A 77 -0.96 11.93 -40.70
C SER A 77 -1.71 12.87 -39.77
N GLU A 78 -1.56 12.76 -38.44
CA GLU A 78 -2.18 13.68 -37.48
C GLU A 78 -1.38 14.98 -37.26
N ARG A 79 -0.18 15.10 -37.83
CA ARG A 79 0.70 16.27 -37.70
C ARG A 79 0.62 17.25 -38.88
N GLU A 80 0.01 16.85 -40.00
CA GLU A 80 -0.24 17.67 -41.19
C GLU A 80 -1.66 18.25 -41.17
#